data_AF-A0A1I4XZS8-F1
#
_entry.id   AF-A0A1I4XZS8-F1
#
_cell.length_a   1.000
_cell.length_b   1.000
_cell.length_c   1.000
_cell.angle_alpha   90.00
_cell.angle_beta   90.00
_cell.angle_gamma   90.00
#
_symmetry.space_group_name_H-M   'P 1'
#
loop_
_entity.id
_entity.type
_entity.pdbx_description
1 polymer ?
#
loop_
_entity_poly.entity_id
_entity_poly.type
_entity_poly.pdbx_seq_one_letter_code
_entity_poly.pdbx_strand_id
1 'polypeptide(L)'
;MLAWCERHEVGYIVGIAQNKRLNEITAQWQQATEKQHAQSGEKVRWFNEFHYAAKSWQRARRIIVKIEHTEKGSNPRYVVTHLTGEPQFLYDKLLFITR
;
A
#
# COMPACT_ATOMS: atom_id res chain seq x y z
N MET A 1 -12.80 10.35 9.77
CA MET A 1 -12.25 9.09 10.31
C MET A 1 -10.75 9.21 10.59
N LEU A 2 -9.84 9.22 9.60
CA LEU A 2 -8.38 9.26 9.84
C LEU A 2 -7.92 10.37 10.81
N ALA A 3 -8.36 11.62 10.58
CA ALA A 3 -8.03 12.74 11.45
C ALA A 3 -8.58 12.60 12.88
N TRP A 4 -9.69 11.89 13.06
CA TRP A 4 -10.22 11.59 14.38
C TRP A 4 -9.33 10.57 15.09
N CYS A 5 -8.92 9.49 14.40
CA CYS A 5 -8.00 8.49 14.96
C CYS A 5 -6.68 9.14 15.41
N GLU A 6 -6.13 10.04 14.59
CA GLU A 6 -4.92 10.79 14.91
C GLU A 6 -5.07 11.67 16.17
N ARG A 7 -6.22 12.32 16.35
CA ARG A 7 -6.47 13.17 17.54
C ARG A 7 -6.68 12.38 18.83
N HIS A 8 -7.09 11.11 18.72
CA HIS A 8 -7.39 10.24 19.86
C HIS A 8 -6.32 9.16 20.03
N GLU A 9 -5.16 9.31 19.36
CA GLU A 9 -4.04 8.37 19.42
C GLU A 9 -4.42 6.91 19.08
N VAL A 10 -5.46 6.74 18.26
CA VAL A 10 -5.89 5.43 17.78
C VAL A 10 -5.06 5.07 16.54
N GLY A 11 -4.29 4.00 16.66
CA GLY A 11 -3.58 3.40 15.53
C GLY A 11 -4.54 2.89 14.46
N TYR A 12 -4.23 3.13 13.19
CA TYR A 12 -5.07 2.67 12.08
C TYR A 12 -4.25 2.18 10.90
N ILE A 13 -4.82 1.22 10.18
CA ILE A 13 -4.41 0.83 8.83
C ILE A 13 -5.71 0.65 8.05
N VAL A 14 -5.89 1.42 6.97
CA VAL A 14 -7.14 1.45 6.21
C VAL A 14 -6.85 1.28 4.73
N GLY A 15 -7.51 0.33 4.07
CA GLY A 15 -7.44 0.18 2.62
C GLY A 15 -8.02 1.40 1.92
N ILE A 16 -7.32 1.90 0.90
CA ILE A 16 -7.82 2.97 0.03
C ILE A 16 -7.94 2.47 -1.39
N ALA A 17 -8.95 2.97 -2.11
CA ALA A 17 -9.13 2.65 -3.52
C ALA A 17 -7.90 3.10 -4.34
N GLN A 18 -7.59 2.33 -5.37
CA GLN A 18 -6.61 2.76 -6.36
C GLN A 18 -7.10 4.02 -7.06
N ASN A 19 -6.17 4.87 -7.49
CA ASN A 19 -6.46 5.96 -8.40
C ASN A 19 -5.26 6.21 -9.32
N LYS A 20 -5.50 6.96 -10.40
CA LYS A 20 -4.47 7.27 -11.41
C LYS A 20 -3.19 7.81 -10.77
N ARG A 21 -3.29 8.72 -9.79
CA ARG A 21 -2.13 9.33 -9.14
C ARG A 21 -1.32 8.34 -8.30
N LEU A 22 -1.98 7.47 -7.54
CA LEU A 22 -1.29 6.42 -6.77
C LEU A 22 -0.57 5.43 -7.70
N ASN A 23 -1.21 5.07 -8.80
CA ASN A 23 -0.62 4.18 -9.80
C ASN A 23 0.56 4.83 -10.52
N GLU A 24 0.50 6.13 -10.82
CA GLU A 24 1.64 6.90 -11.35
C GLU A 24 2.83 6.92 -10.38
N ILE A 25 2.58 7.21 -9.09
CA ILE A 25 3.63 7.27 -8.07
C ILE A 25 4.37 5.93 -7.94
N THR A 26 3.65 4.83 -8.08
CA THR A 26 4.20 3.48 -7.86
C THR A 26 4.57 2.74 -9.15
N ALA A 27 4.46 3.41 -10.31
CA ALA A 27 4.65 2.77 -11.61
C ALA A 27 6.00 2.07 -11.76
N GLN A 28 7.08 2.70 -11.26
CA GLN A 28 8.43 2.11 -11.30
C GLN A 28 8.53 0.80 -10.52
N TRP A 29 7.90 0.75 -9.34
CA TRP A 29 7.89 -0.48 -8.53
C TRP A 29 6.99 -1.55 -9.13
N GLN A 30 5.89 -1.17 -9.77
CA GLN A 30 5.04 -2.11 -10.50
C GLN A 30 5.80 -2.76 -11.66
N GLN A 31 6.54 -1.95 -12.44
CA GLN A 31 7.36 -2.44 -13.54
C GLN A 31 8.51 -3.34 -13.05
N ALA A 32 9.14 -3.01 -11.92
CA ALA A 32 10.17 -3.86 -11.32
C ALA A 32 9.61 -5.24 -10.92
N THR A 33 8.41 -5.25 -10.33
CA THR A 33 7.72 -6.48 -9.92
C THR A 33 7.33 -7.33 -11.13
N GLU A 34 6.86 -6.70 -12.21
CA GLU A 34 6.57 -7.38 -13.49
C GLU A 34 7.83 -8.01 -14.09
N LYS A 35 8.95 -7.28 -14.13
CA LYS A 35 10.23 -7.83 -14.62
C LYS A 35 10.69 -9.03 -13.82
N GLN A 36 10.57 -8.98 -12.49
CA GLN A 36 10.91 -10.10 -11.62
C GLN A 36 10.01 -11.32 -11.86
N HIS A 37 8.70 -11.09 -12.07
CA HIS A 37 7.78 -12.16 -12.46
C HIS A 37 8.15 -12.75 -13.82
N ALA A 38 8.46 -11.92 -14.82
CA ALA A 38 8.85 -12.39 -16.15
C ALA A 38 10.14 -13.22 -16.14
N GLN A 39 11.05 -12.95 -15.20
CA GLN A 39 12.30 -13.71 -15.05
C GLN A 39 12.12 -15.03 -14.29
N SER A 40 11.27 -15.04 -13.25
CA SER A 40 11.11 -16.21 -12.38
C SER A 40 9.97 -17.13 -12.79
N GLY A 41 8.93 -16.61 -13.44
CA GLY A 41 7.63 -17.28 -13.61
C GLY A 41 6.83 -17.43 -12.32
N GLU A 42 7.36 -16.96 -11.18
CA GLU A 42 6.73 -17.10 -9.88
C GLU A 42 5.93 -15.87 -9.50
N LYS A 43 4.94 -16.07 -8.62
CA LYS A 43 4.22 -14.97 -7.98
C LYS A 43 5.19 -14.07 -7.21
N VAL A 44 5.24 -12.79 -7.57
CA VAL A 44 6.05 -11.79 -6.87
C VAL A 44 5.16 -10.93 -5.97
N ARG A 45 5.62 -10.68 -4.75
CA ARG A 45 5.00 -9.73 -3.80
C ARG A 45 6.05 -8.76 -3.29
N TRP A 46 5.84 -7.47 -3.51
CA TRP A 46 6.72 -6.40 -3.07
C TRP A 46 5.97 -5.37 -2.22
N PHE A 47 6.66 -4.76 -1.26
CA PHE A 47 6.13 -3.69 -0.43
C PHE A 47 7.01 -2.46 -0.50
N ASN A 48 6.37 -1.30 -0.60
CA ASN A 48 7.03 0.01 -0.51
C ASN A 48 6.12 0.98 0.21
N GLU A 49 6.63 2.17 0.47
CA GLU A 49 5.88 3.23 1.10
C GLU A 49 6.23 4.62 0.58
N PHE A 50 5.30 5.54 0.77
CA PHE A 50 5.44 6.93 0.39
C PHE A 50 4.42 7.80 1.12
N HIS A 51 4.55 9.12 1.01
CA HIS A 51 3.56 10.05 1.53
C HIS A 51 2.62 10.52 0.43
N TYR A 52 1.33 10.59 0.75
CA TYR A 52 0.30 11.06 -0.18
C TYR A 52 -0.81 11.79 0.56
N ALA A 53 -1.40 12.78 -0.11
CA ALA A 53 -2.59 13.48 0.34
C ALA A 53 -3.67 13.37 -0.74
N ALA A 54 -4.81 12.79 -0.39
CA ALA A 54 -6.01 13.00 -1.21
C ALA A 54 -6.46 14.46 -1.06
N LYS A 55 -7.15 15.00 -2.07
CA LYS A 55 -7.61 16.41 -2.04
C LYS A 55 -8.46 16.76 -0.82
N SER A 56 -9.22 15.79 -0.30
CA SER A 56 -10.07 15.96 0.89
C SER A 56 -9.31 15.86 2.22
N TRP A 57 -8.00 15.63 2.19
CA TRP A 57 -7.18 15.46 3.38
C TRP A 57 -6.46 16.76 3.72
N GLN A 58 -6.49 17.12 5.00
CA GLN A 58 -5.78 18.30 5.52
C GLN A 58 -4.25 18.14 5.53
N ARG A 59 -3.74 16.92 5.40
CA ARG A 59 -2.30 16.62 5.41
C ARG A 59 -1.97 15.35 4.64
N ALA A 60 -0.73 15.26 4.19
CA ALA A 60 -0.17 14.03 3.67
C ALA A 60 -0.06 12.97 4.79
N ARG A 61 -0.27 11.71 4.41
CA ARG A 61 -0.17 10.56 5.30
C ARG A 61 0.69 9.48 4.66
N ARG A 62 1.24 8.60 5.50
CA ARG A 62 1.98 7.42 5.07
C ARG A 62 1.04 6.45 4.36
N ILE A 63 1.43 6.07 3.16
CA ILE A 63 0.80 5.03 2.34
C ILE A 63 1.77 3.87 2.23
N ILE A 64 1.28 2.67 2.51
CA ILE A 64 1.96 1.43 2.16
C ILE A 64 1.32 0.89 0.89
N VAL A 65 2.15 0.56 -0.09
CA VAL A 65 1.73 -0.18 -1.28
C VAL A 65 2.21 -1.62 -1.17
N LYS A 66 1.28 -2.55 -1.39
CA LYS A 66 1.58 -3.95 -1.69
C LYS A 66 1.40 -4.11 -3.19
N ILE A 67 2.45 -4.50 -3.89
CA ILE A 67 2.40 -4.83 -5.31
C ILE A 67 2.49 -6.34 -5.41
N GLU A 68 1.53 -6.94 -6.10
CA GLU A 68 1.53 -8.37 -6.40
C GLU A 68 1.49 -8.53 -7.92
N HIS A 69 2.35 -9.36 -8.47
CA HIS A 69 2.32 -9.71 -9.88
C HIS A 69 2.21 -11.23 -10.03
N THR A 70 1.27 -11.65 -10.86
CA THR A 70 0.98 -13.05 -11.18
C THR A 70 0.73 -13.16 -12.68
N GLU A 71 0.43 -14.36 -13.16
CA GLU A 71 -0.03 -14.58 -14.55
C GLU A 71 -1.25 -13.71 -14.93
N LYS A 72 -2.05 -13.27 -13.95
CA LYS A 72 -3.20 -12.37 -14.15
C LYS A 72 -2.82 -10.89 -14.25
N GLY A 73 -1.52 -10.58 -14.19
CA GLY A 73 -0.97 -9.23 -14.21
C GLY A 73 -0.74 -8.60 -12.83
N SER A 74 -0.48 -7.30 -12.85
CA SER A 74 -0.19 -6.46 -11.68
C SER A 74 -1.44 -6.14 -10.87
N ASN A 75 -1.35 -6.25 -9.55
CA ASN A 75 -2.44 -5.99 -8.59
C ASN A 75 -1.96 -5.16 -7.40
N PRO A 76 -1.73 -3.84 -7.59
CA PRO A 76 -1.32 -2.96 -6.49
C PRO A 76 -2.48 -2.72 -5.50
N ARG A 77 -2.18 -2.77 -4.20
CA ARG A 77 -3.10 -2.42 -3.13
C ARG A 77 -2.47 -1.37 -2.23
N TYR A 78 -3.26 -0.36 -1.88
CA TYR A 78 -2.80 0.76 -1.08
C TYR A 78 -3.52 0.77 0.27
N VAL A 79 -2.76 1.03 1.33
CA VAL A 79 -3.31 1.26 2.66
C VAL A 79 -2.72 2.55 3.22
N VAL A 80 -3.55 3.32 3.92
CA VAL A 80 -3.11 4.49 4.70
C VAL A 80 -2.94 4.10 6.15
N THR A 81 -1.86 4.55 6.78
CA THR A 81 -1.58 4.29 8.20
C THR A 81 -0.87 5.47 8.86
N HIS A 82 -1.00 5.61 10.18
CA HIS A 82 -0.10 6.45 10.98
C HIS A 82 0.96 5.61 11.72
N LEU A 83 0.75 4.30 11.85
CA LEU A 83 1.67 3.42 12.57
C LEU A 83 3.07 3.46 11.95
N THR A 84 4.09 3.27 12.80
CA THR A 84 5.49 3.11 12.42
C THR A 84 5.86 1.61 12.36
N GLY A 85 6.95 1.27 11.68
CA GLY A 85 7.43 -0.12 11.51
C GLY A 85 7.40 -0.61 10.07
N GLU A 86 7.94 -1.80 9.82
CA GLU A 86 8.14 -2.33 8.46
C GLU A 86 6.84 -2.46 7.64
N PRO A 87 6.80 -1.99 6.38
CA PRO A 87 5.60 -2.01 5.54
C PRO A 87 4.94 -3.38 5.41
N GLN A 88 5.75 -4.43 5.19
CA GLN A 88 5.26 -5.79 5.08
C GLN A 88 4.61 -6.27 6.39
N PHE A 89 5.27 -6.03 7.52
CA PHE A 89 4.77 -6.43 8.83
C PHE A 89 3.43 -5.75 9.15
N LEU A 90 3.35 -4.43 8.92
CA LEU A 90 2.11 -3.67 9.13
C LEU A 90 0.98 -4.14 8.21
N TYR A 91 1.29 -4.40 6.93
CA TYR A 91 0.29 -4.88 5.99
C TYR A 91 -0.20 -6.28 6.32
N ASP A 92 0.69 -7.19 6.70
CA ASP A 92 0.32 -8.56 7.04
C ASP A 92 -0.51 -8.62 8.34
N LYS A 93 -0.34 -7.67 9.27
CA LYS A 93 -1.24 -7.53 10.43
C LYS A 93 -2.71 -7.32 10.06
N LEU A 94 -3.03 -6.72 8.91
CA LEU A 94 -4.42 -6.58 8.44
C LEU A 94 -5.08 -7.94 8.18
N LEU A 95 -4.30 -8.91 7.67
CA LEU A 95 -4.80 -10.25 7.34
C LEU A 95 -5.18 -11.07 8.58
N PHE A 96 -4.60 -10.76 9.74
CA PHE A 96 -4.91 -11.46 10.99
C PHE A 96 -6.20 -10.98 11.67
N ILE A 97 -6.74 -9.80 11.32
CA ILE A 97 -7.98 -9.27 11.91
C ILE A 97 -9.24 -9.75 11.15
N THR A 98 -9.07 -10.38 9.99
CA THR A 98 -10.19 -10.84 9.12
C THR A 98 -10.31 -12.37 9.01
N ARG A 99 -9.91 -13.12 10.04
CA ARG A 99 -10.19 -14.56 10.15
C ARG A 99 -10.84 -14.90 11.48
#